data_AF-A0A0G2IGT5-F1
#
_entry.id   AF-A0A0G2IGT5-F1
#
_cell.length_a   1.000
_cell.length_b   1.000
_cell.length_c   1.000
_cell.angle_alpha   90.00
_cell.angle_beta   90.00
_cell.angle_gamma   90.00
#
_symmetry.space_group_name_H-M   'P 1'
#
loop_
_entity.id
_entity.type
_entity.pdbx_description
1 polymer ?
#
loop_
_entity_poly.entity_id
_entity_poly.type
_entity_poly.pdbx_seq_one_letter_code
_entity_poly.pdbx_strand_id
1 'polypeptide(L)'
;MKTTMSSFQNMMILGALFPSVVDAYRRILDMIEIETARAICERRQMHFSLPEYGGVWGQLGSDENVCIAACQYDNVTLEPAMWRLTVRALLKVDVYGLNCGPEGPGSKSLRFSQMGLKDIIAQLEERSLARHAEVDAMLEAGLPGPVGPAGVRAQHSLGEEPHCKRIIKIAKDAIASLDIP
;
A
#
# COMPACT_ATOMS: atom_id res chain seq x y z
N MET A 1 19.47 -23.78 9.74
CA MET A 1 18.34 -23.39 8.88
C MET A 1 18.85 -22.31 7.92
N LYS A 2 18.76 -22.48 6.59
CA LYS A 2 19.15 -21.44 5.63
C LYS A 2 18.03 -20.39 5.59
N THR A 3 18.11 -19.35 6.42
CA THR A 3 17.29 -18.15 6.23
C THR A 3 17.74 -17.54 4.91
N THR A 4 16.94 -17.70 3.85
CA THR A 4 17.34 -17.26 2.51
C THR A 4 17.50 -15.74 2.53
N MET A 5 18.74 -15.24 2.45
CA MET A 5 19.05 -13.80 2.39
C MET A 5 18.21 -13.05 1.37
N SER A 6 17.78 -13.72 0.31
CA SER A 6 16.84 -13.18 -0.67
C SER A 6 15.57 -12.60 -0.03
N SER A 7 14.97 -13.27 0.96
CA SER A 7 13.78 -12.74 1.66
C SER A 7 14.08 -11.47 2.46
N PHE A 8 15.24 -11.42 3.13
CA PHE A 8 15.71 -10.22 3.84
C PHE A 8 15.96 -9.06 2.87
N GLN A 9 16.68 -9.32 1.78
CA GLN A 9 17.01 -8.32 0.76
C GLN A 9 15.74 -7.81 0.06
N ASN A 10 14.80 -8.69 -0.29
CA ASN A 10 13.52 -8.32 -0.87
C ASN A 10 12.72 -7.42 0.08
N MET A 11 12.69 -7.73 1.38
CA MET A 11 12.01 -6.91 2.38
C MET A 11 12.63 -5.52 2.50
N MET A 12 13.97 -5.43 2.46
CA MET A 12 14.70 -4.15 2.51
C MET A 12 14.46 -3.30 1.27
N ILE A 13 14.51 -3.92 0.08
CA ILE A 13 14.23 -3.25 -1.20
C ILE A 13 12.79 -2.75 -1.20
N LEU A 14 11.82 -3.59 -0.83
CA LEU A 14 10.42 -3.20 -0.73
C LEU A 14 10.23 -2.01 0.22
N GLY A 15 10.82 -2.06 1.41
CA GLY A 15 10.79 -0.96 2.38
C GLY A 15 11.38 0.34 1.82
N ALA A 16 12.47 0.26 1.07
CA ALA A 16 13.14 1.42 0.47
C ALA A 16 12.38 2.04 -0.71
N LEU A 17 11.44 1.32 -1.33
CA LEU A 17 10.61 1.84 -2.42
C LEU A 17 9.44 2.70 -1.90
N PHE A 18 9.00 2.51 -0.66
CA PHE A 18 7.84 3.22 -0.12
C PHE A 18 7.92 4.75 -0.20
N PRO A 19 9.06 5.41 0.14
CA PRO A 19 9.17 6.86 -0.03
C PRO A 19 8.89 7.33 -1.47
N SER A 20 9.40 6.60 -2.47
CA SER A 20 9.15 6.91 -3.88
C SER A 20 7.70 6.67 -4.29
N VAL A 21 7.08 5.60 -3.77
CA VAL A 21 5.65 5.33 -3.99
C VAL A 21 4.82 6.46 -3.40
N VAL A 22 5.06 6.85 -2.15
CA VAL A 22 4.35 7.95 -1.49
C VAL A 22 4.51 9.27 -2.26
N ASP A 23 5.71 9.58 -2.76
CA ASP A 23 5.92 10.76 -3.60
C ASP A 23 5.10 10.72 -4.90
N ALA A 24 5.01 9.56 -5.54
CA ALA A 24 4.16 9.38 -6.72
C ALA A 24 2.68 9.64 -6.41
N TYR A 25 2.16 9.13 -5.27
CA TYR A 25 0.78 9.41 -4.86
C TYR A 25 0.54 10.89 -4.60
N ARG A 26 1.49 11.61 -3.99
CA ARG A 26 1.37 13.08 -3.82
C ARG A 26 1.27 13.80 -5.15
N ARG A 27 2.14 13.47 -6.11
CA ARG A 27 2.08 14.06 -7.45
C ARG A 27 0.76 13.77 -8.15
N ILE A 28 0.20 12.57 -7.99
CA ILE A 28 -1.12 12.24 -8.54
C ILE A 28 -2.21 13.12 -7.91
N LEU A 29 -2.19 13.31 -6.59
CA LEU A 29 -3.12 14.22 -5.91
C LEU A 29 -2.97 15.65 -6.45
N ASP A 30 -1.75 16.17 -6.57
CA ASP A 30 -1.51 17.51 -7.14
C ASP A 30 -2.05 17.63 -8.58
N MET A 31 -1.86 16.61 -9.41
CA MET A 31 -2.40 16.58 -10.77
C MET A 31 -3.94 16.61 -10.77
N ILE A 32 -4.58 15.86 -9.87
CA ILE A 32 -6.04 15.87 -9.71
C ILE A 32 -6.53 17.28 -9.34
N GLU A 33 -5.86 17.93 -8.39
CA GLU A 33 -6.19 19.29 -7.96
C GLU A 33 -6.07 20.30 -9.12
N ILE A 34 -4.95 20.26 -9.83
CA ILE A 34 -4.69 21.14 -10.99
C ILE A 34 -5.72 20.92 -12.10
N GLU A 35 -5.99 19.66 -12.43
CA GLU A 35 -6.93 19.32 -13.50
C GLU A 35 -8.37 19.68 -13.14
N THR A 36 -8.74 19.51 -11.87
CA THR A 36 -10.03 19.97 -11.34
C THR A 36 -10.20 21.48 -11.44
N ALA A 37 -9.18 22.24 -11.02
CA ALA A 37 -9.20 23.69 -11.12
C ALA A 37 -9.32 24.16 -12.58
N ARG A 38 -8.57 23.53 -13.49
CA ARG A 38 -8.65 23.80 -14.94
C ARG A 38 -10.05 23.56 -15.47
N ALA A 39 -10.66 22.40 -15.16
CA ALA A 39 -12.00 22.08 -15.65
C ALA A 39 -13.08 23.05 -15.16
N ILE A 40 -12.97 23.51 -13.91
CA ILE A 40 -13.87 24.52 -13.34
C ILE A 40 -13.75 25.85 -14.09
N CYS A 41 -12.52 26.32 -14.34
CA CYS A 41 -12.27 27.55 -15.09
C CYS A 41 -12.81 27.47 -16.53
N GLU A 42 -12.64 26.31 -17.18
CA GLU A 42 -13.10 26.05 -18.54
C GLU A 42 -14.61 25.72 -18.63
N ARG A 43 -15.30 25.59 -17.47
CA ARG A 43 -16.70 25.15 -17.37
C ARG A 43 -16.97 23.85 -18.12
N ARG A 44 -15.99 22.95 -18.14
CA ARG A 44 -16.14 21.64 -18.77
C ARG A 44 -16.51 20.58 -17.75
N GLN A 45 -17.23 19.59 -18.23
CA GLN A 45 -17.47 18.37 -17.48
C GLN A 45 -16.27 17.44 -17.62
N MET A 46 -16.12 16.51 -16.68
CA MET A 46 -15.03 15.55 -16.65
C MET A 46 -15.53 14.16 -17.01
N HIS A 47 -14.72 13.45 -17.79
CA HIS A 47 -15.01 12.07 -18.14
C HIS A 47 -14.46 11.12 -17.08
N PHE A 48 -15.23 10.09 -16.74
CA PHE A 48 -14.80 9.04 -15.82
C PHE A 48 -15.33 7.67 -16.29
N SER A 49 -14.42 6.70 -16.39
CA SER A 49 -14.74 5.30 -16.58
C SER A 49 -13.94 4.48 -15.57
N LEU A 50 -14.64 3.70 -14.75
CA LEU A 50 -14.02 2.81 -13.77
C LEU A 50 -13.20 1.67 -14.43
N PRO A 51 -13.69 1.01 -15.51
CA PRO A 51 -12.87 0.08 -16.30
C PRO A 51 -11.54 0.68 -16.80
N GLU A 52 -11.57 1.93 -17.28
CA GLU A 52 -10.39 2.61 -17.83
C GLU A 52 -9.44 3.13 -16.73
N TYR A 53 -9.90 3.23 -15.48
CA TYR A 53 -9.05 3.62 -14.35
C TYR A 53 -7.88 2.65 -14.16
N GLY A 54 -8.06 1.38 -14.53
CA GLY A 54 -7.03 0.35 -14.50
C GLY A 54 -6.75 -0.22 -13.11
N GLY A 55 -5.76 -1.10 -13.04
CA GLY A 55 -5.42 -1.81 -11.80
C GLY A 55 -6.55 -2.70 -11.28
N VAL A 56 -6.69 -2.77 -9.96
CA VAL A 56 -7.77 -3.54 -9.29
C VAL A 56 -9.14 -2.95 -9.60
N TRP A 57 -9.22 -1.62 -9.77
CA TRP A 57 -10.46 -0.91 -10.07
C TRP A 57 -10.99 -1.19 -11.47
N GLY A 58 -10.10 -1.30 -12.47
CA GLY A 58 -10.47 -1.69 -13.82
C GLY A 58 -11.09 -3.09 -13.86
N GLN A 59 -10.50 -4.04 -13.13
CA GLN A 59 -11.05 -5.40 -12.99
C GLN A 59 -12.43 -5.38 -12.32
N LEU A 60 -12.59 -4.56 -11.28
CA LEU A 60 -13.87 -4.38 -10.60
C LEU A 60 -14.94 -3.74 -11.49
N GLY A 61 -14.55 -2.81 -12.36
CA GLY A 61 -15.44 -2.17 -13.33
C GLY A 61 -15.86 -3.08 -14.49
N SER A 62 -15.02 -4.03 -14.87
CA SER A 62 -15.29 -4.98 -15.96
C SER A 62 -16.00 -6.26 -15.53
N ASP A 63 -15.98 -6.60 -14.23
CA ASP A 63 -16.64 -7.81 -13.73
C ASP A 63 -18.11 -7.52 -13.37
N GLU A 64 -19.00 -7.85 -14.31
CA GLU A 64 -20.46 -7.71 -14.18
C GLU A 64 -21.04 -8.41 -12.94
N ASN A 65 -20.34 -9.40 -12.37
CA ASN A 65 -20.81 -10.17 -11.22
C ASN A 65 -20.47 -9.55 -9.87
N VAL A 66 -19.58 -8.55 -9.83
CA VAL A 66 -19.00 -8.08 -8.56
C VAL A 66 -19.79 -6.91 -8.00
N CYS A 67 -20.22 -5.93 -8.82
CA CYS A 67 -21.01 -4.82 -8.29
C CYS A 67 -21.88 -4.15 -9.37
N ILE A 68 -23.21 -4.23 -9.23
CA ILE A 68 -24.18 -3.50 -10.09
C ILE A 68 -23.91 -1.97 -10.04
N ALA A 69 -23.36 -1.46 -8.93
CA ALA A 69 -23.00 -0.05 -8.81
C ALA A 69 -21.71 0.31 -9.58
N ALA A 70 -20.81 -0.63 -9.84
CA ALA A 70 -19.59 -0.38 -10.64
C ALA A 70 -19.93 -0.12 -12.11
N CYS A 71 -20.92 -0.83 -12.65
CA CYS A 71 -21.44 -0.59 -14.01
C CYS A 71 -22.06 0.80 -14.18
N GLN A 72 -22.49 1.46 -13.10
CA GLN A 72 -23.04 2.82 -13.15
C GLN A 72 -21.97 3.90 -13.38
N TYR A 73 -20.68 3.55 -13.26
CA TYR A 73 -19.56 4.46 -13.45
C TYR A 73 -18.75 4.14 -14.70
N ASP A 74 -19.32 3.42 -15.66
CA ASP A 74 -18.71 3.24 -16.97
C ASP A 74 -19.09 4.41 -17.90
N ASN A 75 -18.08 5.08 -18.44
CA ASN A 75 -18.19 6.15 -19.42
C ASN A 75 -19.14 7.30 -18.96
N VAL A 76 -19.08 7.69 -17.70
CA VAL A 76 -19.92 8.76 -17.13
C VAL A 76 -19.26 10.14 -17.22
N THR A 77 -20.12 11.16 -17.27
CA THR A 77 -19.70 12.56 -17.25
C THR A 77 -20.04 13.15 -15.88
N LEU A 78 -19.04 13.64 -15.18
CA LEU A 78 -19.13 14.11 -13.81
C LEU A 78 -18.79 15.60 -13.71
N GLU A 79 -19.45 16.29 -12.79
CA GLU A 79 -19.02 17.63 -12.39
C GLU A 79 -17.60 17.56 -11.83
N PRO A 80 -16.74 18.58 -12.07
CA PRO A 80 -15.35 18.56 -11.63
C PRO A 80 -15.17 18.24 -10.13
N ALA A 81 -16.06 18.76 -9.28
CA ALA A 81 -16.04 18.48 -7.85
C ALA A 81 -16.35 17.00 -7.55
N MET A 82 -17.32 16.41 -8.24
CA MET A 82 -17.67 15.00 -8.10
C MET A 82 -16.56 14.10 -8.61
N TRP A 83 -16.00 14.39 -9.80
CA TRP A 83 -14.87 13.65 -10.37
C TRP A 83 -13.68 13.61 -9.41
N ARG A 84 -13.32 14.76 -8.84
CA ARG A 84 -12.26 14.88 -7.84
C ARG A 84 -12.53 14.00 -6.63
N LEU A 85 -13.74 14.04 -6.08
CA LEU A 85 -14.12 13.23 -4.92
C LEU A 85 -14.04 11.73 -5.24
N THR A 86 -14.55 11.31 -6.41
CA THR A 86 -14.52 9.92 -6.86
C THR A 86 -13.08 9.41 -6.99
N VAL A 87 -12.21 10.11 -7.71
CA VAL A 87 -10.82 9.68 -7.91
C VAL A 87 -10.05 9.65 -6.58
N ARG A 88 -10.25 10.65 -5.71
CA ARG A 88 -9.63 10.67 -4.38
C ARG A 88 -10.09 9.51 -3.51
N ALA A 89 -11.37 9.14 -3.58
CA ALA A 89 -11.90 7.99 -2.85
C ALA A 89 -11.24 6.68 -3.31
N LEU A 90 -11.00 6.50 -4.61
CA LEU A 90 -10.28 5.32 -5.12
C LEU A 90 -8.83 5.27 -4.62
N LEU A 91 -8.10 6.39 -4.71
CA LEU A 91 -6.73 6.48 -4.18
C LEU A 91 -6.68 6.24 -2.66
N LYS A 92 -7.70 6.68 -1.93
CA LYS A 92 -7.81 6.44 -0.48
C LYS A 92 -7.87 4.95 -0.19
N VAL A 93 -8.64 4.19 -0.98
CA VAL A 93 -8.69 2.74 -0.84
C VAL A 93 -7.37 2.07 -1.25
N ASP A 94 -6.67 2.56 -2.27
CA ASP A 94 -5.34 2.02 -2.63
C ASP A 94 -4.31 2.19 -1.50
N VAL A 95 -4.40 3.29 -0.75
CA VAL A 95 -3.47 3.58 0.36
C VAL A 95 -3.86 2.87 1.65
N TYR A 96 -5.13 2.95 2.04
CA TYR A 96 -5.61 2.45 3.34
C TYR A 96 -6.22 1.05 3.30
N GLY A 97 -6.50 0.52 2.11
CA GLY A 97 -7.12 -0.77 1.92
C GLY A 97 -8.64 -0.75 2.12
N LEU A 98 -9.27 -1.86 1.76
CA LEU A 98 -10.69 -2.12 1.97
C LEU A 98 -10.83 -3.52 2.57
N ASN A 99 -11.42 -3.60 3.75
CA ASN A 99 -11.76 -4.87 4.39
C ASN A 99 -13.28 -5.04 4.45
N CYS A 100 -13.87 -5.58 3.39
CA CYS A 100 -15.24 -6.11 3.44
C CYS A 100 -15.22 -7.46 4.16
N GLY A 101 -15.17 -7.43 5.49
CA GLY A 101 -15.34 -8.62 6.30
C GLY A 101 -16.76 -9.20 6.18
N PRO A 102 -16.98 -10.47 6.61
CA PRO A 102 -18.29 -11.12 6.59
C PRO A 102 -19.35 -10.45 7.47
N GLU A 103 -18.95 -9.51 8.35
CA GLU A 103 -19.78 -8.83 9.35
C GLU A 103 -20.15 -7.39 8.96
N GLY A 104 -19.68 -6.88 7.80
CA GLY A 104 -20.06 -5.55 7.32
C GLY A 104 -21.53 -5.50 6.86
N PRO A 105 -22.24 -4.36 6.96
CA PRO A 105 -23.64 -4.24 6.55
C PRO A 105 -23.87 -4.37 5.03
N GLY A 106 -22.86 -4.79 4.27
CA GLY A 106 -22.90 -5.04 2.84
C GLY A 106 -23.13 -6.52 2.53
N SER A 107 -24.07 -6.77 1.63
CA SER A 107 -24.48 -8.07 1.08
C SER A 107 -23.36 -9.14 1.00
N LYS A 108 -23.71 -10.37 1.37
CA LYS A 108 -22.89 -11.62 1.39
C LYS A 108 -22.19 -11.97 0.06
N SER A 109 -22.34 -11.16 -0.98
CA SER A 109 -21.85 -11.38 -2.34
C SER A 109 -20.45 -10.80 -2.60
N LEU A 110 -19.98 -9.85 -1.79
CA LEU A 110 -18.75 -9.11 -2.05
C LEU A 110 -17.63 -9.48 -1.06
N ARG A 111 -16.91 -10.57 -1.34
CA ARG A 111 -15.65 -10.91 -0.64
C ARG A 111 -14.47 -10.18 -1.27
N PHE A 112 -14.54 -8.86 -1.38
CA PHE A 112 -13.43 -8.05 -1.86
C PHE A 112 -12.63 -7.52 -0.67
N SER A 113 -11.46 -8.09 -0.41
CA SER A 113 -10.47 -7.53 0.52
C SER A 113 -9.30 -7.05 -0.34
N GLN A 114 -9.14 -5.73 -0.42
CA GLN A 114 -8.00 -5.10 -1.07
C GLN A 114 -7.05 -4.67 0.02
N MET A 115 -5.83 -5.24 0.02
CA MET A 115 -4.76 -4.74 0.87
C MET A 115 -4.31 -3.36 0.37
N GLY A 116 -4.27 -2.39 1.27
CA GLY A 116 -3.69 -1.08 1.00
C GLY A 116 -2.18 -1.06 1.21
N LEU A 117 -1.53 0.02 0.77
CA LEU A 117 -0.11 0.27 1.08
C LEU A 117 0.18 0.20 2.59
N LYS A 118 -0.74 0.70 3.42
CA LYS A 118 -0.63 0.64 4.89
C LYS A 118 -0.56 -0.81 5.40
N ASP A 119 -1.36 -1.71 4.82
CA ASP A 119 -1.38 -3.13 5.19
C ASP A 119 -0.09 -3.84 4.78
N ILE A 120 0.47 -3.48 3.61
CA ILE A 120 1.76 -4.01 3.15
C ILE A 120 2.87 -3.62 4.13
N ILE A 121 2.92 -2.37 4.60
CA ILE A 121 3.89 -1.95 5.61
C ILE A 121 3.69 -2.72 6.92
N ALA A 122 2.45 -2.91 7.37
CA ALA A 122 2.17 -3.69 8.58
C ALA A 122 2.72 -5.12 8.46
N GLN A 123 2.56 -5.78 7.30
CA GLN A 123 3.15 -7.10 7.06
C GLN A 123 4.68 -7.08 7.01
N LEU A 124 5.31 -6.03 6.48
CA LEU A 124 6.77 -5.88 6.50
C LEU A 124 7.28 -5.73 7.94
N GLU A 125 6.57 -4.97 8.77
CA GLU A 125 6.86 -4.79 10.19
C GLU A 125 6.73 -6.11 10.95
N GLU A 126 5.60 -6.81 10.80
CA GLU A 126 5.37 -8.10 11.44
C GLU A 126 6.43 -9.13 11.06
N ARG A 127 6.75 -9.27 9.76
CA ARG A 127 7.80 -10.19 9.31
C ARG A 127 9.18 -9.83 9.84
N SER A 128 9.48 -8.53 9.92
CA SER A 128 10.74 -8.04 10.50
C SER A 128 10.82 -8.38 11.99
N LEU A 129 9.75 -8.15 12.75
CA LEU A 129 9.66 -8.46 14.17
C LEU A 129 9.79 -9.96 14.44
N ALA A 130 9.06 -10.81 13.70
CA ALA A 130 9.14 -12.25 13.84
C ALA A 130 10.56 -12.78 13.62
N ARG A 131 11.27 -12.25 12.60
CA ARG A 131 12.65 -12.61 12.34
C ARG A 131 13.60 -12.15 13.46
N HIS A 132 13.38 -10.96 14.00
CA HIS A 132 14.18 -10.50 15.14
C HIS A 132 13.96 -11.39 16.37
N ALA A 133 12.71 -11.74 16.67
CA ALA A 133 12.38 -12.64 17.78
C ALA A 133 13.04 -14.03 17.62
N GLU A 134 13.10 -14.57 16.40
CA GLU A 134 13.81 -15.83 16.12
C GLU A 134 15.31 -15.71 16.42
N VAL A 135 15.95 -14.61 15.99
CA VAL A 135 17.37 -14.37 16.25
C VAL A 135 17.64 -14.16 17.74
N ASP A 136 16.79 -13.40 18.43
CA ASP A 136 16.91 -13.13 19.86
C ASP A 136 16.76 -14.45 20.66
N ALA A 137 15.80 -15.30 20.32
CA ALA A 137 15.62 -16.61 20.93
C ALA A 137 16.83 -17.55 20.71
N MET A 138 17.47 -17.50 19.53
CA MET A 138 18.71 -18.24 19.29
C MET A 138 19.86 -17.74 20.16
N LEU A 139 19.99 -16.43 20.33
CA LEU A 139 21.01 -15.83 21.20
C LEU A 139 20.79 -16.20 22.67
N GLU A 140 19.54 -16.15 23.15
CA GLU A 140 19.17 -16.58 24.50
C GLU A 140 19.44 -18.07 24.75
N ALA A 141 19.21 -18.91 23.74
CA ALA A 141 19.52 -20.35 23.79
C ALA A 141 21.03 -20.66 23.70
N GLY A 142 21.90 -19.64 23.61
CA GLY A 142 23.35 -19.81 23.45
C GLY A 142 23.76 -20.35 22.09
N LEU A 143 22.84 -20.39 21.12
CA LEU A 143 23.10 -20.85 19.77
C LEU A 143 23.83 -19.77 18.97
N PRO A 144 24.70 -20.16 18.01
CA PRO A 144 25.32 -19.19 17.13
C PRO A 144 24.25 -18.49 16.27
N GLY A 145 24.24 -17.15 16.32
CA GLY A 145 23.36 -16.33 15.48
C GLY A 145 23.55 -16.57 13.97
N PRO A 146 22.62 -16.09 13.14
CA PRO A 146 22.61 -16.36 11.71
C PRO A 146 23.92 -15.91 11.03
N VAL A 147 24.44 -16.80 10.18
CA VAL A 147 25.70 -16.61 9.46
C VAL A 147 25.40 -16.06 8.07
N GLY A 148 26.08 -14.98 7.68
CA GLY A 148 25.98 -14.41 6.35
C GLY A 148 26.56 -15.34 5.26
N PRO A 149 26.45 -14.95 3.97
CA PRO A 149 26.83 -15.81 2.85
C PRO A 149 28.34 -16.06 2.78
N ALA A 150 29.13 -15.20 3.44
CA ALA A 150 30.59 -15.29 3.52
C ALA A 150 31.09 -15.95 4.82
N GLY A 151 30.22 -16.62 5.60
CA GLY A 151 30.63 -17.17 6.90
C GLY A 151 30.81 -16.11 8.00
N VAL A 152 30.66 -14.83 7.65
CA VAL A 152 30.77 -13.71 8.59
C VAL A 152 29.52 -13.69 9.46
N ARG A 153 29.73 -13.79 10.78
CA ARG A 153 28.67 -13.64 11.77
C ARG A 153 28.07 -12.25 11.59
N ALA A 154 26.76 -12.14 11.44
CA ALA A 154 26.11 -10.84 11.42
C ALA A 154 26.47 -10.13 12.72
N GLN A 155 27.30 -9.08 12.63
CA GLN A 155 27.59 -8.21 13.76
C GLN A 155 26.32 -7.42 14.03
N HIS A 156 25.44 -7.97 14.86
CA HIS A 156 24.51 -7.13 15.60
C HIS A 156 25.35 -6.37 16.62
N SER A 157 25.65 -5.11 16.32
CA SER A 157 26.19 -4.16 17.30
C SER A 157 25.18 -4.10 18.45
N LEU A 158 25.55 -4.62 19.62
CA LEU A 158 24.75 -4.56 20.84
C LEU A 158 24.36 -3.10 21.10
N GLY A 159 23.08 -2.77 20.90
CA GLY A 159 22.50 -1.45 21.16
C GLY A 159 22.14 -0.60 19.93
N GLU A 160 22.55 -0.96 18.71
CA GLU A 160 22.12 -0.22 17.51
C GLU A 160 20.78 -0.74 16.96
N GLU A 161 19.88 0.19 16.61
CA GLU A 161 18.63 -0.17 15.95
C GLU A 161 18.93 -0.85 14.60
N PRO A 162 18.42 -2.09 14.37
CA PRO A 162 18.64 -2.81 13.12
C PRO A 162 18.21 -1.97 11.91
N HIS A 163 19.04 -1.98 10.86
CA HIS A 163 18.78 -1.17 9.66
C HIS A 163 17.38 -1.43 9.06
N CYS A 164 16.88 -2.66 9.10
CA CYS A 164 15.53 -3.01 8.65
C CYS A 164 14.43 -2.35 9.47
N LYS A 165 14.58 -2.16 10.78
CA LYS A 165 13.61 -1.41 11.59
C LYS A 165 13.60 0.07 11.18
N ARG A 166 14.77 0.66 10.94
CA ARG A 166 14.87 2.04 10.41
C ARG A 166 14.18 2.23 9.06
N ILE A 167 14.38 1.32 8.11
CA ILE A 167 13.72 1.41 6.79
C ILE A 167 12.19 1.32 6.93
N ILE A 168 11.70 0.36 7.73
CA ILE A 168 10.26 0.20 7.96
C ILE A 168 9.67 1.44 8.63
N LYS A 169 10.39 2.04 9.59
CA LYS A 169 9.99 3.30 10.22
C LYS A 169 9.87 4.44 9.21
N ILE A 170 10.88 4.62 8.35
CA ILE A 170 10.82 5.62 7.26
C ILE A 170 9.61 5.39 6.35
N ALA A 171 9.32 4.13 6.01
CA ALA A 171 8.15 3.78 5.20
C ALA A 171 6.83 4.14 5.91
N LYS A 172 6.71 3.85 7.22
CA LYS A 172 5.53 4.20 8.04
C LYS A 172 5.32 5.71 8.08
N ASP A 173 6.37 6.46 8.35
CA ASP A 173 6.34 7.92 8.44
C ASP A 173 5.97 8.53 7.07
N ALA A 174 6.49 7.96 5.98
CA ALA A 174 6.13 8.38 4.62
C ALA A 174 4.63 8.19 4.35
N ILE A 175 4.04 7.03 4.65
CA ILE A 175 2.59 6.83 4.47
C ILE A 175 1.78 7.73 5.42
N ALA A 176 2.20 7.89 6.67
CA ALA A 176 1.49 8.74 7.63
C ALA A 176 1.43 10.21 7.19
N SER A 177 2.44 10.67 6.44
CA SER A 177 2.46 12.01 5.84
C SER A 177 1.64 12.14 4.55
N LEU A 178 1.06 11.04 4.05
CA LEU A 178 0.14 11.08 2.93
C LEU A 178 -1.27 11.37 3.46
N ASP A 179 -1.69 12.62 3.39
CA ASP A 179 -3.04 13.03 3.73
C ASP A 179 -3.92 12.97 2.47
N ILE A 180 -4.79 11.96 2.40
CA ILE A 180 -5.89 11.92 1.41
C ILE A 180 -7.18 12.26 2.17
N PRO A 181 -7.55 13.56 2.26
CA PRO A 181 -8.87 13.96 2.72
C PRO A 181 -9.96 13.23 1.93
#